data_AF-A0A1Y3U6M2-F1
#
_entry.id   AF-A0A1Y3U6M2-F1
#
_cell.length_a   1.000
_cell.length_b   1.000
_cell.length_c   1.000
_cell.angle_alpha   90.00
_cell.angle_beta   90.00
_cell.angle_gamma   90.00
#
_symmetry.space_group_name_H-M   'P 1'
#
loop_
_entity.id
_entity.type
_entity.pdbx_description
1 polymer ?
#
loop_
_entity_poly.entity_id
_entity_poly.type
_entity_poly.pdbx_seq_one_letter_code
_entity_poly.pdbx_strand_id
1 'polypeptide(L)'
;MAQSLNTKLDLTTRGTMFMGLSKYGDVMIGDRAFEFYNERNPEDYIQIPWTEVDHIAASVMFGGRLIPRFAIFTKQNGTFSFSTRRNKQTLRAIREYIPADRLLRSPTFFGVIKRGILHLIHRG
;
A
#
# COMPACT_ATOMS: atom_id res chain seq x y z
N MET A 1 6.43 -0.33 -21.92
CA MET A 1 5.85 -1.35 -21.03
C MET A 1 6.73 -1.42 -19.80
N ALA A 2 6.19 -1.03 -18.66
CA ALA A 2 6.88 -1.13 -17.38
C ALA A 2 7.16 -2.59 -17.03
N GLN A 3 8.41 -2.90 -16.69
CA GLN A 3 8.80 -4.25 -16.26
C GLN A 3 8.59 -4.40 -14.76
N SER A 4 7.95 -5.50 -14.33
CA SER A 4 7.80 -5.83 -12.91
C SER A 4 9.16 -6.02 -12.25
N LEU A 5 9.33 -5.51 -11.03
CA LEU A 5 10.48 -5.79 -10.17
C LEU A 5 10.40 -7.21 -9.61
N ASN A 6 9.20 -7.73 -9.43
CA ASN A 6 8.95 -9.07 -8.93
C ASN A 6 9.39 -10.12 -9.95
N THR A 7 10.09 -11.15 -9.48
CA THR A 7 10.37 -12.36 -10.27
C THR A 7 9.38 -13.48 -10.01
N LYS A 8 8.66 -13.39 -8.88
CA LYS A 8 7.59 -14.30 -8.51
C LYS A 8 6.42 -13.49 -7.96
N LEU A 9 5.21 -13.87 -8.36
CA LEU A 9 3.96 -13.26 -7.91
C LEU A 9 3.22 -14.23 -7.00
N ASP A 10 2.79 -13.75 -5.83
CA ASP A 10 1.96 -14.52 -4.91
C ASP A 10 0.48 -14.13 -5.01
N LEU A 11 0.22 -12.87 -5.35
CA LEU A 11 -1.15 -12.36 -5.48
C LEU A 11 -1.23 -11.29 -6.56
N THR A 12 -2.17 -11.47 -7.48
CA THR A 12 -2.64 -10.43 -8.39
C THR A 12 -4.12 -10.17 -8.11
N THR A 13 -4.50 -8.90 -7.92
CA THR A 13 -5.88 -8.53 -7.63
C THR A 13 -6.21 -7.14 -8.12
N ARG A 14 -7.48 -6.91 -8.49
CA ARG A 14 -7.94 -5.56 -8.85
C ARG A 14 -7.94 -4.65 -7.64
N GLY A 15 -7.44 -3.44 -7.83
CA GLY A 15 -7.38 -2.41 -6.80
C GLY A 15 -7.59 -1.00 -7.33
N THR A 16 -7.70 -0.10 -6.38
CA THR A 16 -7.84 1.33 -6.56
C THR A 16 -6.72 2.02 -5.80
N MET A 17 -6.02 2.90 -6.48
CA MET A 17 -5.06 3.82 -5.89
C MET A 17 -5.71 5.19 -5.67
N PHE A 18 -5.55 5.75 -4.47
CA PHE A 18 -6.10 7.04 -4.07
C PHE A 18 -5.02 8.12 -4.04
N MET A 19 -4.58 8.62 -5.21
CA MET A 19 -3.63 9.73 -5.33
C MET A 19 -4.14 10.75 -6.35
N GLY A 20 -4.60 11.90 -5.87
CA GLY A 20 -5.37 12.84 -6.68
C GLY A 20 -6.73 12.23 -7.06
N LEU A 21 -6.96 12.03 -8.36
CA LEU A 21 -8.11 11.26 -8.83
C LEU A 21 -7.90 9.77 -8.56
N SER A 22 -8.99 9.06 -8.22
CA SER A 22 -8.91 7.61 -7.98
C SER A 22 -8.55 6.88 -9.28
N LYS A 23 -7.45 6.11 -9.25
CA LYS A 23 -6.98 5.30 -10.37
C LYS A 23 -7.33 3.84 -10.12
N TYR A 24 -7.79 3.15 -11.14
CA TYR A 24 -8.12 1.71 -11.08
C TYR A 24 -7.05 0.92 -11.81
N GLY A 25 -6.78 -0.28 -11.33
CA GLY A 25 -5.66 -1.05 -11.85
C GLY A 25 -5.52 -2.40 -11.19
N ASP A 26 -4.42 -3.06 -11.54
CA ASP A 26 -4.03 -4.33 -10.97
C ASP A 26 -2.96 -4.09 -9.89
N VAL A 27 -3.20 -4.66 -8.71
CA VAL A 27 -2.27 -4.73 -7.60
C VAL A 27 -1.59 -6.09 -7.64
N MET A 28 -0.27 -6.09 -7.54
CA MET A 28 0.56 -7.28 -7.60
C MET A 28 1.47 -7.32 -6.37
N ILE A 29 1.42 -8.43 -5.64
CA ILE A 29 2.28 -8.73 -4.50
C ILE A 29 3.23 -9.83 -4.92
N GLY A 30 4.53 -9.58 -4.82
CA GLY A 30 5.55 -10.55 -5.16
C GLY A 30 6.76 -10.50 -4.26
N ASP A 31 7.80 -11.22 -4.67
CA ASP A 31 9.02 -11.46 -3.88
C ASP A 31 9.82 -10.19 -3.54
N ARG A 32 9.68 -9.11 -4.33
CA ARG A 32 10.51 -7.91 -4.20
C ARG A 32 9.76 -6.63 -3.89
N ALA A 33 8.51 -6.50 -4.35
CA ALA A 33 7.77 -5.26 -4.29
C ALA A 33 6.25 -5.47 -4.22
N PHE A 34 5.60 -4.46 -3.63
CA PHE A 34 4.20 -4.14 -3.90
C PHE A 34 4.14 -3.33 -5.19
N GLU A 35 3.29 -3.72 -6.13
CA GLU A 35 3.15 -3.03 -7.41
C GLU A 35 1.69 -2.71 -7.71
N PHE A 36 1.47 -1.59 -8.41
CA PHE A 36 0.19 -1.17 -8.93
C PHE A 36 0.36 -0.70 -10.37
N TYR A 37 -0.43 -1.25 -11.29
CA TYR A 37 -0.44 -0.87 -12.70
C TYR A 37 -1.80 -0.31 -13.08
N ASN A 38 -1.84 0.93 -13.55
CA ASN A 38 -3.09 1.57 -13.97
C ASN A 38 -3.65 0.90 -15.23
N GLU A 39 -4.94 0.56 -15.20
CA GLU A 39 -5.62 -0.11 -16.31
C GLU A 39 -5.77 0.78 -17.56
N ARG A 40 -5.78 2.10 -17.39
CA ARG A 40 -5.95 3.07 -18.48
C ARG A 40 -4.64 3.47 -19.13
N ASN A 41 -3.56 3.48 -18.37
CA ASN A 41 -2.23 3.84 -18.86
C ASN A 41 -1.17 2.93 -18.20
N PRO A 42 -0.66 1.93 -18.92
CA PRO A 42 0.36 1.01 -18.39
C PRO A 42 1.69 1.67 -17.99
N GLU A 43 1.98 2.87 -18.49
CA GLU A 43 3.16 3.67 -18.12
C GLU A 43 2.93 4.46 -16.82
N ASP A 44 1.69 4.49 -16.30
CA ASP A 44 1.34 5.06 -15.00
C ASP A 44 1.24 3.94 -13.96
N TYR A 45 2.37 3.60 -13.38
CA TYR A 45 2.52 2.51 -12.42
C TYR A 45 3.27 2.96 -11.18
N ILE A 46 3.13 2.16 -10.12
CA ILE A 46 3.89 2.30 -8.89
C ILE A 46 4.49 0.96 -8.54
N GLN A 47 5.76 1.00 -8.16
CA GLN A 47 6.49 -0.13 -7.62
C GLN A 47 7.12 0.33 -6.31
N ILE A 48 6.77 -0.33 -5.21
CA ILE A 48 7.28 -0.03 -3.88
C ILE A 48 8.05 -1.28 -3.44
N PRO A 49 9.38 -1.29 -3.60
CA PRO A 49 10.22 -2.35 -3.06
C PRO A 49 9.98 -2.54 -1.57
N TRP A 50 9.99 -3.79 -1.08
CA TRP A 50 9.80 -4.05 0.35
C TRP A 50 10.83 -3.34 1.23
N THR A 51 12.03 -3.10 0.70
CA THR A 51 13.11 -2.33 1.35
C THR A 51 12.76 -0.86 1.56
N GLU A 52 11.88 -0.30 0.74
CA GLU A 52 11.44 1.10 0.78
C GLU A 52 10.23 1.29 1.70
N VAL A 53 9.55 0.21 2.07
CA VAL A 53 8.43 0.24 3.02
C VAL A 53 8.95 0.53 4.43
N ASP A 54 8.51 1.66 4.98
CA ASP A 54 8.70 1.98 6.39
C ASP A 54 7.68 1.21 7.24
N HIS A 55 6.39 1.43 6.96
CA HIS A 55 5.30 0.67 7.57
C HIS A 55 4.02 0.72 6.71
N ILE A 56 3.06 -0.14 7.02
CA ILE A 56 1.74 -0.18 6.38
C ILE A 56 0.67 -0.02 7.45
N ALA A 57 -0.26 0.89 7.22
CA ALA A 57 -1.41 1.10 8.09
C ALA A 57 -2.71 0.69 7.41
N ALA A 58 -3.48 -0.22 8.01
CA ALA A 58 -4.78 -0.63 7.53
C ALA A 58 -5.91 0.04 8.33
N SER A 59 -6.89 0.63 7.64
CA SER A 59 -8.16 1.03 8.28
C SER A 59 -8.91 -0.22 8.71
N VAL A 60 -9.22 -0.38 9.99
CA VAL A 60 -10.00 -1.54 10.43
C VAL A 60 -11.31 -1.09 11.05
N MET A 61 -12.40 -1.40 10.36
CA MET A 61 -13.77 -1.05 10.76
C MET A 61 -14.51 -2.26 11.33
N PHE A 62 -15.62 -1.99 12.02
CA PHE A 62 -16.54 -3.02 12.55
C PHE A 62 -15.80 -4.10 13.37
N GLY A 63 -14.96 -3.67 14.31
CA GLY A 63 -14.23 -4.56 15.22
C GLY A 63 -13.15 -5.45 14.59
N GLY A 64 -12.85 -5.33 13.28
CA GLY A 64 -11.94 -6.28 12.60
C GLY A 64 -12.51 -6.90 11.34
N ARG A 65 -13.82 -6.73 11.13
CA ARG A 65 -14.53 -7.43 10.06
C ARG A 65 -14.26 -6.84 8.69
N LEU A 66 -14.00 -5.54 8.58
CA LEU A 66 -13.82 -4.86 7.31
C LEU A 66 -12.53 -4.03 7.28
N ILE A 67 -11.83 -4.12 6.16
CA ILE A 67 -10.68 -3.27 5.84
C ILE A 67 -11.01 -2.56 4.53
N PRO A 68 -11.50 -1.30 4.56
CA PRO A 68 -11.88 -0.60 3.34
C PRO A 68 -10.66 -0.11 2.55
N ARG A 69 -9.57 0.26 3.23
CA ARG A 69 -8.35 0.83 2.65
C ARG A 69 -7.13 0.53 3.52
N PHE A 70 -5.97 0.57 2.91
CA PHE A 70 -4.67 0.56 3.58
C PHE A 70 -3.75 1.59 2.93
N ALA A 71 -2.76 2.05 3.68
CA ALA A 71 -1.75 2.98 3.22
C ALA A 71 -0.36 2.38 3.43
N ILE A 72 0.49 2.52 2.42
CA ILE A 72 1.90 2.14 2.46
C ILE A 72 2.70 3.42 2.67
N PHE A 73 3.40 3.49 3.81
CA PHE A 73 4.33 4.56 4.13
C PHE A 73 5.70 4.14 3.64
N THR A 74 6.28 4.94 2.76
CA THR A 74 7.64 4.72 2.27
C THR A 74 8.61 5.57 3.08
N LYS A 75 9.87 5.16 3.11
CA LYS A 75 10.92 5.87 3.84
C LYS A 75 11.19 7.26 3.26
N GLN A 76 11.13 7.41 1.94
CA GLN A 76 11.49 8.67 1.27
C GLN A 76 10.39 9.21 0.34
N ASN A 77 9.58 8.35 -0.27
CA ASN A 77 8.66 8.71 -1.35
C ASN A 77 7.21 9.03 -0.90
N GLY A 78 7.02 9.32 0.39
CA GLY A 78 5.73 9.67 0.96
C GLY A 78 4.80 8.47 1.22
N THR A 79 3.49 8.71 1.13
CA THR A 79 2.45 7.75 1.52
C THR A 79 1.52 7.45 0.35
N PHE A 80 1.29 6.17 0.08
CA PHE A 80 0.40 5.71 -0.99
C PHE A 80 -0.79 4.95 -0.41
N SER A 81 -2.00 5.39 -0.73
CA SER A 81 -3.24 4.77 -0.26
C SER A 81 -3.87 3.89 -1.32
N PHE A 82 -4.26 2.67 -0.93
CA PHE A 82 -4.84 1.67 -1.81
C PHE A 82 -6.08 1.01 -1.20
N SER A 83 -6.89 0.43 -2.08
CA SER A 83 -7.89 -0.59 -1.74
C SER A 83 -7.87 -1.67 -2.80
N THR A 84 -8.19 -2.89 -2.42
CA THR A 84 -8.29 -4.04 -3.31
C THR A 84 -9.61 -4.74 -3.07
N ARG A 85 -10.09 -5.51 -4.07
CA ARG A 85 -11.31 -6.32 -3.92
C ARG A 85 -11.27 -7.22 -2.68
N ARG A 86 -10.07 -7.66 -2.27
CA ARG A 86 -9.86 -8.53 -1.10
C ARG A 86 -8.74 -8.00 -0.20
N ASN A 87 -8.92 -6.83 0.41
CA ASN A 87 -7.90 -6.19 1.28
C ASN A 87 -7.30 -7.11 2.35
N LYS A 88 -8.11 -7.97 2.98
CA LYS A 88 -7.59 -8.94 3.97
C LYS A 88 -6.61 -9.93 3.35
N GLN A 89 -6.87 -10.40 2.13
CA GLN A 89 -5.97 -11.32 1.42
C GLN A 89 -4.70 -10.59 0.99
N THR A 90 -4.83 -9.38 0.47
CA THR A 90 -3.70 -8.52 0.09
C THR A 90 -2.77 -8.27 1.27
N LEU A 91 -3.30 -7.85 2.42
CA LEU A 91 -2.48 -7.62 3.62
C LEU A 91 -1.89 -8.91 4.20
N ARG A 92 -2.54 -10.06 4.02
CA ARG A 92 -1.95 -11.36 4.37
C ARG A 92 -0.76 -11.69 3.48
N ALA A 93 -0.86 -11.50 2.17
CA ALA A 93 0.25 -11.71 1.25
C ALA A 93 1.43 -10.77 1.56
N ILE A 94 1.13 -9.49 1.86
CA ILE A 94 2.18 -8.53 2.24
C ILE A 94 2.88 -8.92 3.55
N ARG A 95 2.17 -9.54 4.50
CA ARG A 95 2.74 -9.96 5.80
C ARG A 95 3.90 -10.96 5.66
N GLU A 96 3.99 -11.68 4.54
CA GLU A 96 5.12 -12.58 4.26
C GLU A 96 6.43 -11.81 3.98
N TYR A 97 6.32 -10.53 3.58
CA TYR A 97 7.45 -9.71 3.14
C TYR A 97 7.84 -8.59 4.09
N ILE A 98 6.95 -8.21 5.00
CA ILE A 98 7.23 -7.19 6.01
C ILE A 98 7.05 -7.75 7.43
N PRO A 99 7.92 -7.35 8.37
CA PRO A 99 7.76 -7.64 9.79
C PRO A 99 6.37 -7.27 10.32
N ALA A 100 5.84 -8.08 11.25
CA ALA A 100 4.48 -7.90 11.77
C ALA A 100 4.27 -6.58 12.52
N ASP A 101 5.32 -6.03 13.13
CA ASP A 101 5.36 -4.73 13.79
C ASP A 101 5.27 -3.55 12.80
N ARG A 102 5.56 -3.79 11.51
CA ARG A 102 5.37 -2.80 10.43
C ARG A 102 3.99 -2.87 9.79
N LEU A 103 3.16 -3.86 10.12
CA LEU A 103 1.78 -3.96 9.64
C LEU A 103 0.80 -3.49 10.73
N LEU A 104 0.59 -2.18 10.78
CA LEU A 104 -0.15 -1.51 11.84
C LEU A 104 -1.66 -1.49 11.58
N ARG A 105 -2.42 -1.78 12.64
CA ARG A 105 -3.88 -1.58 12.66
C ARG A 105 -4.18 -0.13 13.04
N SER A 106 -4.87 0.61 12.18
CA SER A 106 -5.29 1.98 12.45
C SER A 106 -6.82 2.08 12.56
N PRO A 107 -7.37 2.33 13.77
CA PRO A 107 -8.78 2.65 13.97
C PRO A 107 -9.14 4.02 13.37
N THR A 108 -8.20 4.96 13.43
CA THR A 108 -8.32 6.35 12.94
C THR A 108 -7.30 6.58 11.83
N PHE A 109 -7.55 6.00 10.66
CA PHE A 109 -6.70 6.12 9.46
C PHE A 109 -6.34 7.58 9.12
N PHE A 110 -7.26 8.53 9.35
CA PHE A 110 -7.01 9.97 9.20
C PHE A 110 -5.97 10.53 10.19
N GLY A 111 -5.85 9.96 11.39
CA GLY A 111 -4.84 10.34 12.38
C GLY A 111 -3.42 9.92 11.98
N VAL A 112 -3.28 8.83 11.21
CA VAL A 112 -1.97 8.33 10.74
C VAL A 112 -1.48 9.15 9.54
N ILE A 113 -2.37 9.50 8.62
CA ILE A 113 -2.05 10.40 7.50
C ILE A 113 -1.60 11.78 8.01
N LYS A 114 -2.24 12.33 9.05
CA LYS A 114 -1.79 13.60 9.70
C LYS A 114 -0.39 13.49 10.32
N ARG A 115 -0.01 12.32 10.85
CA ARG A 115 1.30 12.11 11.50
C ARG A 115 2.45 11.93 10.49
N GLY A 116 2.19 11.31 9.33
CA GLY A 116 3.18 11.24 8.24
C GLY A 116 3.58 12.62 7.71
N ILE A 117 2.69 13.61 7.79
CA ILE A 117 2.97 15.01 7.44
C ILE A 117 3.74 15.73 8.56
N LEU A 118 3.49 15.40 9.84
CA LEU A 118 4.11 16.11 10.97
C LEU A 118 5.62 15.82 11.16
N HIS A 119 6.13 14.70 10.64
CA HIS A 119 7.57 14.40 10.68
C HIS A 119 8.43 15.25 9.73
N LEU A 120 7.81 16.08 8.88
CA LEU A 120 8.50 17.07 8.04
C LEU A 120 8.63 18.46 8.68
N ILE A 121 8.11 18.69 9.90
CA ILE A 121 8.00 20.05 10.48
C ILE A 121 8.85 20.26 11.76
N HIS A 122 9.53 19.25 12.31
CA HIS A 122 10.34 19.40 13.55
C HIS A 122 11.87 19.21 13.37
N ARG A 123 12.42 19.66 12.25
CA ARG A 123 13.86 19.97 12.14
C ARG A 123 14.06 21.38 11.56
N GLY A 124 13.60 22.37 12.31
CA GLY A 124 14.01 23.77 12.22
C GLY A 124 14.61 24.18 13.55
#